data_AF-A0A7C1UYZ7-F1
#
_entry.id   AF-A0A7C1UYZ7-F1
#
_cell.length_a   1.000
_cell.length_b   1.000
_cell.length_c   1.000
_cell.angle_alpha   90.00
_cell.angle_beta   90.00
_cell.angle_gamma   90.00
#
_symmetry.space_group_name_H-M   'P 1'
#
loop_
_entity.id
_entity.type
_entity.pdbx_description
1 polymer ?
#
loop_
_entity_poly.entity_id
_entity_poly.type
_entity_poly.pdbx_seq_one_letter_code
_entity_poly.pdbx_strand_id
1 'polypeptide(L)'
;MNFELFISLKHLRTKRGKSLLSLLTIISVVGVAVGVMTLIVVLAVMNGFQNDLRSKILGITSHIMVFKIGNVINDYDKIIKKVENTEGVRAATPFIQTQVMISGYRAVSGAILRGIDPDTVPRVLNLPSIMKSGSLSDLKPTSQPFLGSTPPIILGIELATNLGIGVGGIVNVISPVGRLTPLGQAPKSQKFIVVGLFESGLYNYDNSLA
;
A
#
# COMPACT_ATOMS: atom_id res chain seq x y z
N MET A 1 -44.78 33.67 -0.11
CA MET A 1 -43.52 34.01 -0.81
C MET A 1 -43.35 33.30 -2.18
N ASN A 2 -44.44 32.95 -2.89
CA ASN A 2 -44.35 32.25 -4.19
C ASN A 2 -44.66 33.15 -5.40
N PHE A 3 -45.09 34.39 -5.16
CA PHE A 3 -45.48 35.32 -6.23
C PHE A 3 -44.26 35.84 -7.01
N GLU A 4 -43.17 36.17 -6.32
CA GLU A 4 -41.90 36.64 -6.92
C GLU A 4 -41.26 35.55 -7.79
N LEU A 5 -41.27 34.30 -7.33
CA LEU A 5 -40.79 33.13 -8.08
C LEU A 5 -41.67 32.84 -9.31
N PHE A 6 -42.99 32.97 -9.20
CA PHE A 6 -43.95 32.83 -10.30
C PHE A 6 -43.75 33.90 -11.39
N ILE A 7 -43.58 35.16 -11.01
CA ILE A 7 -43.28 36.27 -11.92
C ILE A 7 -41.94 36.05 -12.64
N SER A 8 -40.91 35.61 -11.89
CA SER A 8 -39.57 35.36 -12.41
C SER A 8 -39.53 34.21 -13.43
N LEU A 9 -40.13 33.04 -13.12
CA LEU A 9 -40.20 31.92 -14.07
C LEU A 9 -41.03 32.26 -15.31
N LYS A 10 -42.12 33.02 -15.16
CA LYS A 10 -42.94 33.47 -16.28
C LYS A 10 -42.11 34.33 -17.23
N HIS A 11 -41.28 35.24 -16.73
CA HIS A 11 -40.39 36.07 -17.55
C HIS A 11 -39.29 35.24 -18.23
N LEU A 12 -38.69 34.26 -17.53
CA LEU A 12 -37.72 33.33 -18.11
C LEU A 12 -38.30 32.46 -19.25
N ARG A 13 -39.60 32.15 -19.20
CA ARG A 13 -40.27 31.24 -20.14
C ARG A 13 -41.03 31.93 -21.28
N THR A 14 -41.12 33.27 -21.29
CA THR A 14 -41.99 33.99 -22.24
C THR A 14 -41.34 34.13 -23.63
N LYS A 15 -41.90 33.40 -24.61
CA LYS A 15 -41.48 33.38 -26.03
C LYS A 15 -42.12 34.45 -26.95
N ARG A 16 -42.95 35.37 -26.44
CA ARG A 16 -43.70 36.30 -27.30
C ARG A 16 -42.92 37.61 -27.57
N GLY A 17 -42.29 37.68 -28.75
CA GLY A 17 -41.89 38.93 -29.40
C GLY A 17 -40.43 39.35 -29.34
N LYS A 18 -39.56 38.67 -28.57
CA LYS A 18 -38.14 39.05 -28.42
C LYS A 18 -37.19 37.85 -28.41
N SER A 19 -37.01 37.20 -29.56
CA SER A 19 -36.14 36.02 -29.74
C SER A 19 -34.71 36.22 -29.21
N LEU A 20 -34.12 37.41 -29.42
CA LEU A 20 -32.77 37.76 -28.97
C LEU A 20 -32.60 37.72 -27.43
N LEU A 21 -33.61 38.16 -26.68
CA LEU A 21 -33.56 38.14 -25.21
C LEU A 21 -33.59 36.71 -24.67
N SER A 22 -34.43 35.83 -25.25
CA SER A 22 -34.47 34.41 -24.88
C SER A 22 -33.16 33.70 -25.21
N LEU A 23 -32.50 34.06 -26.32
CA LEU A 23 -31.21 33.48 -26.72
C LEU A 23 -30.09 33.87 -25.73
N LEU A 24 -30.02 35.14 -25.36
CA LEU A 24 -29.03 35.64 -24.38
C LEU A 24 -29.20 34.95 -23.02
N THR A 25 -30.42 34.81 -22.52
CA THR A 25 -30.68 34.11 -21.25
C THR A 25 -30.21 32.66 -21.29
N ILE A 26 -30.46 31.93 -22.39
CA ILE A 26 -30.00 30.55 -22.54
C ILE A 26 -28.47 30.49 -22.54
N ILE A 27 -27.80 31.36 -23.31
CA ILE A 27 -26.34 31.40 -23.36
C ILE A 27 -25.75 31.71 -21.98
N SER A 28 -26.32 32.66 -21.24
CA SER A 28 -25.86 32.99 -19.88
C SER A 28 -26.05 31.83 -18.91
N VAL A 29 -27.21 31.17 -18.93
CA VAL A 29 -27.48 30.01 -18.05
C VAL A 29 -26.55 28.85 -18.38
N VAL A 30 -26.33 28.56 -19.66
CA VAL A 30 -25.39 27.51 -20.10
C VAL A 30 -23.96 27.87 -19.70
N GLY A 31 -23.55 29.14 -19.86
CA GLY A 31 -22.22 29.60 -19.47
C GLY A 31 -21.96 29.43 -17.96
N VAL A 32 -22.93 29.83 -17.12
CA VAL A 32 -22.85 29.62 -15.67
C VAL A 32 -22.87 28.13 -15.33
N ALA A 33 -23.73 27.34 -15.96
CA ALA A 33 -23.80 25.90 -15.74
C ALA A 33 -22.47 25.21 -16.07
N VAL A 34 -21.84 25.54 -17.20
CA VAL A 34 -20.53 25.01 -17.60
C VAL A 34 -19.43 25.46 -16.65
N GLY A 35 -19.43 26.74 -16.23
CA GLY A 35 -18.45 27.26 -15.28
C GLY A 35 -18.51 26.55 -13.92
N VAL A 36 -19.72 26.41 -13.37
CA VAL A 36 -19.95 25.71 -12.10
C VAL A 36 -19.65 24.21 -12.23
N MET A 37 -20.06 23.57 -13.33
CA MET A 37 -19.76 22.17 -13.59
C MET A 37 -18.25 21.92 -13.62
N THR A 38 -17.49 22.79 -14.31
CA THR A 38 -16.04 22.69 -14.39
C THR A 38 -15.40 22.78 -13.00
N LEU A 39 -15.85 23.72 -12.17
CA LEU A 39 -15.35 23.87 -10.80
C LEU A 39 -15.67 22.63 -9.94
N ILE A 40 -16.89 22.10 -10.03
CA ILE A 40 -17.30 20.89 -9.30
C ILE A 40 -16.44 19.70 -9.72
N VAL A 41 -16.22 19.49 -11.02
CA VAL A 41 -15.41 18.38 -11.53
C VAL A 41 -13.97 18.49 -11.02
N VAL A 42 -13.36 19.66 -11.09
CA VAL A 42 -11.99 19.87 -10.58
C VAL A 42 -11.91 19.57 -9.09
N LEU A 43 -12.84 20.10 -8.29
CA LEU A 43 -12.87 19.84 -6.84
C LEU A 43 -13.09 18.34 -6.54
N ALA A 44 -13.96 17.67 -7.29
CA ALA A 44 -14.21 16.24 -7.11
C ALA A 44 -12.96 15.40 -7.42
N VAL A 45 -12.26 15.70 -8.51
CA VAL A 45 -11.00 15.01 -8.87
C VAL A 45 -9.94 15.25 -7.80
N MET A 46 -9.74 16.50 -7.37
CA MET A 46 -8.74 16.84 -6.35
C MET A 46 -9.05 16.15 -5.01
N ASN A 47 -10.31 16.19 -4.56
CA ASN A 47 -10.73 15.53 -3.32
C ASN A 47 -10.60 14.00 -3.41
N GLY A 48 -10.99 13.40 -4.54
CA GLY A 48 -10.86 11.96 -4.77
C GLY A 48 -9.41 11.52 -4.72
N PHE A 49 -8.53 12.23 -5.42
CA PHE A 49 -7.09 11.96 -5.42
C PHE A 49 -6.46 12.13 -4.03
N GLN A 50 -6.78 13.21 -3.32
CA GLN A 50 -6.27 13.45 -1.97
C GLN A 50 -6.70 12.34 -1.00
N ASN A 51 -7.95 11.89 -1.08
CA ASN A 51 -8.46 10.80 -0.25
C ASN A 51 -7.77 9.48 -0.58
N ASP A 52 -7.60 9.16 -1.86
CA ASP A 52 -6.92 7.95 -2.30
C ASP A 52 -5.46 7.93 -1.83
N LEU A 53 -4.70 9.00 -2.09
CA LEU A 53 -3.33 9.14 -1.62
C LEU A 53 -3.22 9.04 -0.10
N ARG A 54 -4.10 9.74 0.64
CA ARG A 54 -4.10 9.70 2.10
C ARG A 54 -4.37 8.29 2.62
N SER A 55 -5.34 7.59 2.03
CA SER A 55 -5.70 6.23 2.44
C SER A 55 -4.55 5.25 2.20
N LYS A 56 -3.86 5.36 1.06
CA LYS A 56 -2.69 4.54 0.73
C LYS A 56 -1.52 4.84 1.67
N ILE A 57 -1.21 6.10 1.95
CA ILE A 57 -0.08 6.47 2.85
C ILE A 57 -0.33 5.97 4.28
N LEU A 58 -1.54 6.15 4.82
CA LEU A 58 -1.87 5.81 6.20
C LEU A 58 -2.18 4.31 6.41
N GLY A 59 -2.58 3.59 5.37
CA GLY A 59 -2.99 2.18 5.49
C GLY A 59 -1.84 1.16 5.54
N ILE A 60 -0.64 1.56 5.09
CA ILE A 60 0.46 0.62 4.78
C ILE A 60 1.64 0.77 5.78
N THR A 61 1.69 1.87 6.54
CA THR A 61 2.84 2.20 7.38
C THR A 61 2.56 2.01 8.87
N SER A 62 3.54 1.47 9.59
CA SER A 62 3.56 1.55 11.05
C SER A 62 3.72 3.01 11.46
N HIS A 63 2.87 3.49 12.37
CA HIS A 63 2.90 4.88 12.84
C HIS A 63 4.27 5.29 13.41
N ILE A 64 4.98 4.36 14.05
CA ILE A 64 6.29 4.57 14.65
C ILE A 64 7.15 3.33 14.39
N MET A 65 8.40 3.54 13.97
CA MET A 65 9.42 2.49 13.88
C MET A 65 10.56 2.81 14.84
N VAL A 66 10.99 1.82 15.61
CA VAL A 66 12.10 1.96 16.55
C VAL A 66 13.29 1.17 16.02
N PHE A 67 14.38 1.88 15.73
CA PHE A 67 15.63 1.27 15.26
C PHE A 67 16.73 1.50 16.29
N LYS A 68 17.66 0.54 16.37
CA LYS A 68 18.94 0.72 17.06
C LYS A 68 20.01 1.01 16.03
N ILE A 69 20.79 2.06 16.27
CA ILE A 69 21.92 2.41 15.39
C ILE A 69 23.01 1.34 15.52
N GLY A 70 23.45 0.78 14.40
CA GLY A 70 24.62 -0.09 14.27
C GLY A 70 24.38 -1.59 14.55
N ASN A 71 23.59 -1.97 15.56
CA ASN A 71 23.46 -3.37 16.00
C ASN A 71 22.01 -3.83 16.16
N VAL A 72 21.81 -5.15 16.10
CA VAL A 72 20.52 -5.80 16.38
C VAL A 72 20.09 -5.51 17.83
N ILE A 73 18.77 -5.47 18.04
CA ILE A 73 18.14 -5.35 19.34
C ILE A 73 18.10 -6.75 19.98
N ASN A 74 18.97 -7.02 20.95
CA ASN A 74 19.05 -8.34 21.60
C ASN A 74 17.89 -8.57 22.58
N ASP A 75 17.57 -7.58 23.43
CA ASP A 75 16.48 -7.66 24.42
C ASP A 75 15.15 -7.11 23.89
N TYR A 76 14.74 -7.53 22.68
CA TYR A 76 13.56 -6.95 22.03
C TYR A 76 12.27 -7.17 22.85
N ASP A 77 12.13 -8.32 23.54
CA ASP A 77 10.95 -8.62 24.37
C ASP A 77 10.75 -7.62 25.51
N LYS A 78 11.83 -7.20 26.18
CA LYS A 78 11.75 -6.21 27.27
C LYS A 78 11.39 -4.83 26.75
N ILE A 79 11.94 -4.48 25.58
CA ILE A 79 11.69 -3.18 24.94
C ILE A 79 10.24 -3.13 24.46
N ILE A 80 9.72 -4.19 23.85
CA ILE A 80 8.32 -4.28 23.43
C ILE A 80 7.39 -4.08 24.62
N LYS A 81 7.60 -4.80 25.73
CA LYS A 81 6.79 -4.61 26.96
C LYS A 81 6.82 -3.18 27.47
N LYS A 82 7.99 -2.54 27.44
CA LYS A 82 8.14 -1.13 27.85
C LYS A 82 7.37 -0.18 26.91
N VAL A 83 7.44 -0.44 25.60
CA VAL A 83 6.74 0.36 24.58
C VAL A 83 5.23 0.16 24.68
N GLU A 84 4.74 -1.07 24.84
CA GLU A 84 3.31 -1.36 25.03
C GLU A 84 2.74 -0.74 26.30
N ASN A 85 3.55 -0.57 27.36
CA ASN A 85 3.15 0.11 28.59
C ASN A 85 3.15 1.66 28.48
N THR A 86 3.57 2.23 27.35
CA THR A 86 3.60 3.69 27.16
C THR A 86 2.22 4.18 26.71
N GLU A 87 1.74 5.27 27.33
CA GLU A 87 0.44 5.85 27.00
C GLU A 87 0.34 6.21 25.50
N GLY A 88 -0.79 5.83 24.88
CA GLY A 88 -1.03 6.04 23.45
C GLY A 88 -0.53 4.91 22.53
N VAL A 89 0.21 3.92 23.04
CA VAL A 89 0.63 2.75 22.25
C VAL A 89 -0.45 1.68 22.28
N ARG A 90 -1.02 1.34 21.12
CA ARG A 90 -2.05 0.29 21.00
C ARG A 90 -1.46 -1.13 20.95
N ALA A 91 -0.37 -1.31 20.22
CA ALA A 91 0.30 -2.60 20.03
C ALA A 91 1.72 -2.38 19.51
N ALA A 92 2.61 -3.35 19.76
CA ALA A 92 3.94 -3.40 19.15
C ALA A 92 4.23 -4.80 18.60
N THR A 93 5.12 -4.87 17.61
CA THR A 93 5.58 -6.11 16.97
C THR A 93 7.07 -6.00 16.65
N PRO A 94 7.87 -7.06 16.87
CA PRO A 94 9.24 -7.08 16.41
C PRO A 94 9.29 -7.20 14.89
N PHE A 95 10.34 -6.67 14.27
CA PHE A 95 10.65 -6.90 12.87
C PHE A 95 12.16 -6.83 12.63
N ILE A 96 12.61 -7.49 11.56
CA ILE A 96 13.97 -7.37 11.01
C ILE A 96 13.84 -6.89 9.57
N GLN A 97 14.65 -5.94 9.16
CA GLN A 97 14.63 -5.41 7.80
C GLN A 97 16.03 -5.45 7.20
N THR A 98 16.17 -6.00 6.00
CA THR A 98 17.44 -6.07 5.27
C THR A 98 17.24 -5.86 3.77
N GLN A 99 18.24 -5.32 3.09
CA GLN A 99 18.24 -5.19 1.64
C GLN A 99 18.84 -6.45 1.02
N VAL A 100 18.12 -7.03 0.05
CA VAL A 100 18.48 -8.27 -0.64
C VAL A 100 18.27 -8.11 -2.14
N MET A 101 18.84 -9.02 -2.92
CA MET A 101 18.42 -9.26 -4.29
C MET A 101 17.57 -10.52 -4.34
N ILE A 102 16.44 -10.47 -5.02
CA ILE A 102 15.56 -11.61 -5.23
C ILE A 102 15.60 -11.95 -6.72
N SER A 103 15.97 -13.18 -7.05
CA SER A 103 15.94 -13.69 -8.42
C SER A 103 14.79 -14.67 -8.61
N GLY A 104 13.95 -14.40 -9.60
CA GLY A 104 12.92 -15.31 -10.09
C GLY A 104 13.34 -15.98 -11.39
N TYR A 105 12.36 -16.46 -12.16
CA TYR A 105 12.59 -17.12 -13.44
C TYR A 105 13.01 -16.12 -14.53
N ARG A 106 12.41 -14.93 -14.54
CA ARG A 106 12.54 -13.97 -15.64
C ARG A 106 13.54 -12.85 -15.37
N ALA A 107 13.69 -12.46 -14.11
CA ALA A 107 14.45 -11.27 -13.72
C ALA A 107 15.05 -11.40 -12.31
N VAL A 108 15.93 -10.46 -12.01
CA VAL A 108 16.46 -10.20 -10.66
C VAL A 108 16.04 -8.79 -10.27
N SER A 109 15.55 -8.61 -9.04
CA SER A 109 15.16 -7.31 -8.51
C SER A 109 15.78 -7.10 -7.13
N GLY A 110 16.11 -5.85 -6.80
CA GLY A 110 16.43 -5.45 -5.44
C GLY A 110 15.16 -5.37 -4.62
N ALA A 111 15.17 -5.91 -3.40
CA ALA A 111 14.05 -5.88 -2.49
C ALA A 111 14.49 -5.64 -1.04
N ILE A 112 13.57 -5.18 -0.22
CA ILE A 112 13.64 -5.09 1.22
C ILE A 112 12.94 -6.32 1.75
N LEU A 113 13.72 -7.24 2.33
CA LEU A 113 13.19 -8.40 3.04
C LEU A 113 12.86 -8.00 4.47
N ARG A 114 11.61 -8.21 4.89
CA ARG A 114 11.15 -7.94 6.25
C ARG A 114 10.77 -9.24 6.97
N GLY A 115 11.59 -9.64 7.94
CA GLY A 115 11.24 -10.69 8.88
C GLY A 115 10.21 -10.17 9.89
N ILE A 116 9.07 -10.83 9.97
CA ILE A 116 7.96 -10.47 10.85
C ILE A 116 7.48 -11.65 11.69
N ASP A 117 6.83 -11.33 12.81
CA ASP A 117 6.07 -12.31 13.59
C ASP A 117 4.59 -12.34 13.12
N PRO A 118 4.12 -13.44 12.50
CA PRO A 118 2.76 -13.54 11.96
C PRO A 118 1.65 -13.38 13.01
N ASP A 119 1.92 -13.66 14.28
CA ASP A 119 0.92 -13.61 15.35
C ASP A 119 0.71 -12.18 15.87
N THR A 120 1.78 -11.39 15.89
CA THR A 120 1.74 -10.04 16.48
C THR A 120 1.58 -8.94 15.45
N VAL A 121 2.01 -9.15 14.20
CA VAL A 121 1.89 -8.16 13.11
C VAL A 121 0.47 -7.66 12.84
N PRO A 122 -0.59 -8.50 12.78
CA PRO A 122 -1.95 -8.03 12.51
C PRO A 122 -2.48 -7.00 13.52
N ARG A 123 -1.88 -6.92 14.70
CA ARG A 123 -2.24 -5.92 15.74
C ARG A 123 -1.71 -4.52 15.43
N VAL A 124 -0.67 -4.43 14.58
CA VAL A 124 0.04 -3.18 14.25
C VAL A 124 -0.19 -2.78 12.80
N LEU A 125 -0.15 -3.73 11.88
CA LEU A 125 -0.31 -3.51 10.44
C LEU A 125 -1.60 -4.18 9.95
N ASN A 126 -2.32 -3.50 9.08
CA ASN A 126 -3.49 -4.06 8.40
C ASN A 126 -3.07 -4.92 7.19
N LEU A 127 -2.01 -5.71 7.35
CA LEU A 127 -1.48 -6.60 6.32
C LEU A 127 -2.49 -7.67 5.86
N PRO A 128 -3.33 -8.28 6.74
CA PRO A 128 -4.34 -9.25 6.30
C PRO A 128 -5.33 -8.70 5.28
N SER A 129 -5.71 -7.42 5.36
CA SER A 129 -6.72 -6.84 4.45
C SER A 129 -6.18 -6.55 3.05
N ILE A 130 -4.86 -6.47 2.90
CA ILE A 130 -4.19 -6.17 1.63
C ILE A 130 -3.59 -7.42 0.98
N MET A 131 -3.75 -8.59 1.60
CA MET A 131 -3.41 -9.87 0.99
C MET A 131 -4.35 -10.15 -0.19
N LYS A 132 -3.79 -10.55 -1.33
CA LYS A 132 -4.54 -10.96 -2.52
C LYS A 132 -4.59 -12.47 -2.68
N SER A 133 -3.56 -13.16 -2.21
CA SER A 133 -3.46 -14.61 -2.23
C SER A 133 -2.61 -15.11 -1.08
N GLY A 134 -2.96 -16.29 -0.55
CA GLY A 134 -2.35 -16.84 0.66
C GLY A 134 -2.77 -16.11 1.94
N SER A 135 -2.18 -16.51 3.06
CA SER A 135 -2.45 -15.96 4.39
C SER A 135 -1.14 -15.73 5.15
N LEU A 136 -1.15 -14.81 6.13
CA LEU A 136 -0.01 -14.64 7.04
C LEU A 136 0.29 -15.90 7.85
N SER A 137 -0.71 -16.75 8.10
CA SER A 137 -0.51 -18.04 8.76
C SER A 137 0.41 -18.98 7.98
N ASP A 138 0.54 -18.78 6.66
CA ASP A 138 1.38 -19.59 5.79
C ASP A 138 2.87 -19.28 5.95
N LEU A 139 3.22 -18.18 6.60
CA LEU A 139 4.61 -17.87 6.97
C LEU A 139 5.13 -18.74 8.11
N LYS A 140 4.25 -19.40 8.88
CA LYS A 140 4.71 -20.24 9.98
C LYS A 140 5.30 -21.55 9.44
N PRO A 141 6.51 -21.96 9.87
CA PRO A 141 7.16 -23.19 9.41
C PRO A 141 6.31 -24.45 9.61
N THR A 142 5.47 -24.45 10.65
CA THR A 142 4.60 -25.58 11.01
C THR A 142 3.35 -25.68 10.14
N SER A 143 2.92 -24.62 9.47
CA SER A 143 1.67 -24.58 8.71
C SER A 143 1.71 -25.38 7.42
N GLN A 144 2.91 -25.73 6.93
CA GLN A 144 3.05 -26.40 5.63
C GLN A 144 4.05 -27.57 5.70
N PRO A 145 3.59 -28.79 6.06
CA PRO A 145 4.43 -29.98 6.12
C PRO A 145 5.06 -30.35 4.76
N PHE A 146 4.49 -29.87 3.65
CA PHE A 146 4.93 -30.14 2.29
C PHE A 146 6.06 -29.24 1.78
N LEU A 147 6.41 -28.18 2.51
CA LEU A 147 7.42 -27.21 2.09
C LEU A 147 8.88 -27.68 2.25
N GLY A 148 9.07 -28.84 2.90
CA GLY A 148 10.39 -29.38 3.20
C GLY A 148 11.24 -28.35 3.95
N SER A 149 12.51 -28.22 3.56
CA SER A 149 13.48 -27.29 4.17
C SER A 149 13.41 -25.86 3.63
N THR A 150 12.43 -25.53 2.79
CA THR A 150 12.38 -24.23 2.08
C THR A 150 11.50 -23.24 2.86
N PRO A 151 12.06 -22.14 3.39
CA PRO A 151 11.29 -21.16 4.13
C PRO A 151 10.24 -20.45 3.25
N PRO A 152 9.04 -20.15 3.80
CA PRO A 152 8.01 -19.39 3.10
C PRO A 152 8.37 -17.90 3.01
N ILE A 153 7.90 -17.24 1.95
CA ILE A 153 8.00 -15.79 1.73
C ILE A 153 6.70 -15.26 1.12
N ILE A 154 6.33 -14.01 1.44
CA ILE A 154 5.21 -13.32 0.80
C ILE A 154 5.80 -12.18 -0.04
N LEU A 155 5.34 -12.00 -1.27
CA LEU A 155 5.86 -10.95 -2.16
C LEU A 155 4.80 -9.89 -2.42
N GLY A 156 5.25 -8.64 -2.66
CA GLY A 156 4.38 -7.65 -3.29
C GLY A 156 4.01 -8.09 -4.72
N ILE A 157 2.79 -7.73 -5.16
CA ILE A 157 2.24 -8.20 -6.45
C ILE A 157 3.07 -7.75 -7.65
N GLU A 158 3.61 -6.53 -7.63
CA GLU A 158 4.45 -5.99 -8.72
C GLU A 158 5.82 -6.67 -8.74
N LEU A 159 6.40 -6.93 -7.56
CA LEU A 159 7.66 -7.66 -7.43
C LEU A 159 7.51 -9.07 -7.99
N ALA A 160 6.45 -9.79 -7.61
CA ALA A 160 6.16 -11.12 -8.12
C ALA A 160 5.96 -11.14 -9.64
N THR A 161 5.23 -10.16 -10.17
CA THR A 161 4.99 -9.98 -11.61
C THR A 161 6.30 -9.74 -12.37
N ASN A 162 7.16 -8.86 -11.87
CA ASN A 162 8.47 -8.56 -12.46
C ASN A 162 9.42 -9.77 -12.45
N LEU A 163 9.39 -10.56 -11.37
CA LEU A 163 10.15 -11.79 -11.25
C LEU A 163 9.57 -12.95 -12.10
N GLY A 164 8.34 -12.79 -12.59
CA GLY A 164 7.60 -13.80 -13.34
C GLY A 164 7.21 -15.00 -12.48
N ILE A 165 6.85 -14.76 -11.21
CA ILE A 165 6.56 -15.82 -10.25
C ILE A 165 5.21 -15.62 -9.57
N GLY A 166 4.51 -16.73 -9.30
CA GLY A 166 3.25 -16.76 -8.57
C GLY A 166 3.36 -17.51 -7.25
N VAL A 167 2.24 -17.64 -6.55
CA VAL A 167 2.13 -18.47 -5.33
C VAL A 167 2.48 -19.92 -5.67
N GLY A 168 3.27 -20.56 -4.80
CA GLY A 168 3.87 -21.88 -5.00
C GLY A 168 5.22 -21.86 -5.73
N GLY A 169 5.61 -20.73 -6.33
CA GLY A 169 6.89 -20.59 -7.01
C GLY A 169 8.07 -20.44 -6.04
N ILE A 170 9.28 -20.77 -6.51
CA ILE A 170 10.51 -20.65 -5.73
C ILE A 170 11.33 -19.44 -6.21
N VAL A 171 11.66 -18.55 -5.28
CA VAL A 171 12.61 -17.45 -5.51
C VAL A 171 13.92 -17.74 -4.80
N ASN A 172 15.01 -17.17 -5.31
CA ASN A 172 16.30 -17.21 -4.62
C ASN A 172 16.61 -15.83 -4.06
N VAL A 173 16.82 -15.75 -2.74
CA VAL A 173 17.13 -14.51 -2.02
C VAL A 173 18.62 -14.47 -1.76
N ILE A 174 19.25 -13.36 -2.12
CA ILE A 174 20.69 -13.13 -2.04
C ILE A 174 20.94 -11.91 -1.15
N SER A 175 21.56 -12.14 0.01
CA SER A 175 22.03 -11.09 0.90
C SER A 175 23.46 -10.68 0.54
N PRO A 176 23.71 -9.40 0.19
CA PRO A 176 25.06 -8.91 -0.11
C PRO A 176 25.93 -8.81 1.15
N VAL A 177 25.31 -8.63 2.33
CA VAL A 177 25.99 -8.63 3.63
C VAL A 177 25.99 -10.06 4.16
N GLY A 178 27.06 -10.79 3.89
CA GLY A 178 27.22 -12.19 4.29
C GLY A 178 28.38 -12.41 5.26
N ARG A 179 28.83 -13.66 5.40
CA ARG A 179 29.90 -14.00 6.35
C ARG A 179 31.24 -13.43 5.87
N LEU A 180 32.01 -12.90 6.83
CA LEU A 180 33.41 -12.56 6.61
C LEU A 180 34.18 -13.84 6.28
N THR A 181 34.74 -13.90 5.07
CA THR A 181 35.68 -14.92 4.63
C THR A 181 37.07 -14.29 4.49
N PRO A 182 38.17 -15.07 4.48
CA PRO A 182 39.51 -14.54 4.21
C PRO A 182 39.64 -13.78 2.88
N LEU A 183 38.71 -13.99 1.93
CA LEU A 183 38.66 -13.32 0.63
C LEU A 183 37.68 -12.14 0.56
N GLY A 184 37.04 -11.77 1.69
CA GLY A 184 36.05 -10.68 1.77
C GLY A 184 34.66 -11.14 2.21
N GLN A 185 33.65 -10.27 2.08
CA GLN A 185 32.27 -10.62 2.40
C GLN A 185 31.68 -11.46 1.26
N ALA A 186 31.38 -12.73 1.52
CA ALA A 186 30.74 -13.60 0.55
C ALA A 186 29.21 -13.49 0.66
N PRO A 187 28.46 -13.28 -0.43
CA PRO A 187 27.01 -13.17 -0.38
C PRO A 187 26.37 -14.49 0.08
N LYS A 188 25.31 -14.39 0.88
CA LYS A 188 24.55 -15.57 1.32
C LYS A 188 23.31 -15.70 0.45
N SER A 189 23.13 -16.86 -0.17
CA SER A 189 21.99 -17.15 -1.04
C SER A 189 21.16 -18.29 -0.44
N GLN A 190 19.85 -18.14 -0.40
CA GLN A 190 18.90 -19.14 0.10
C GLN A 190 17.61 -19.11 -0.71
N LYS A 191 17.06 -20.30 -0.99
CA LYS A 191 15.78 -20.45 -1.70
C LYS A 191 14.62 -20.23 -0.74
N PHE A 192 13.58 -19.56 -1.21
CA PHE A 192 12.31 -19.34 -0.53
C PHE A 192 11.16 -19.69 -1.45
N ILE A 193 10.04 -20.12 -0.89
CA ILE A 193 8.82 -20.44 -1.64
C ILE A 193 7.76 -19.39 -1.36
N VAL A 194 7.17 -18.88 -2.44
CA VAL A 194 6.16 -17.83 -2.38
C VAL A 194 4.85 -18.43 -1.90
N VAL A 195 4.41 -18.09 -0.70
CA VAL A 195 3.16 -18.61 -0.11
C VAL A 195 1.99 -17.64 -0.24
N GLY A 196 2.26 -16.39 -0.56
CA GLY A 196 1.22 -15.38 -0.74
C GLY A 196 1.70 -14.14 -1.45
N LEU A 197 0.75 -13.33 -1.89
CA LEU A 197 0.97 -12.02 -2.50
C LEU A 197 0.14 -10.95 -1.79
N PHE A 198 0.71 -9.77 -1.58
CA PHE A 198 -0.02 -8.60 -1.10
C PHE A 198 0.00 -7.46 -2.13
N GLU A 199 -0.99 -6.58 -2.04
CA GLU A 199 -1.07 -5.34 -2.82
C GLU A 199 -1.44 -4.20 -1.88
N SER A 200 -0.44 -3.39 -1.56
CA SER A 200 -0.59 -2.20 -0.74
C SER A 200 -1.24 -1.06 -1.53
N GLY A 201 -1.18 -1.10 -2.86
CA GLY A 201 -1.69 -0.06 -3.75
C GLY A 201 -0.72 1.09 -3.96
N LEU A 202 0.50 0.97 -3.42
CA LEU A 202 1.65 1.83 -3.74
C LEU A 202 2.66 1.00 -4.52
N TYR A 203 2.83 1.31 -5.81
CA TYR A 203 3.73 0.60 -6.71
C TYR A 203 5.13 0.36 -6.13
N ASN A 204 5.72 1.38 -5.48
CA ASN A 204 7.06 1.25 -4.90
C ASN A 204 7.12 0.22 -3.77
N TYR A 205 6.08 0.09 -2.94
CA TYR A 205 6.02 -0.92 -1.89
C TYR A 205 5.79 -2.30 -2.50
N ASP A 206 4.84 -2.40 -3.43
CA ASP A 206 4.48 -3.66 -4.09
C ASP A 206 5.60 -4.22 -4.97
N ASN A 207 6.51 -3.36 -5.44
CA ASN A 207 7.65 -3.74 -6.27
C ASN A 207 8.95 -3.99 -5.47
N SER A 208 9.02 -3.60 -4.19
CA SER A 208 10.28 -3.65 -3.44
C SER A 208 10.21 -4.36 -2.10
N LEU A 209 9.03 -4.76 -1.60
CA LEU A 209 8.90 -5.39 -0.29
C LEU A 209 8.60 -6.90 -0.41
N ALA A 210 9.27 -7.69 0.43
CA ALA A 210 9.17 -9.14 0.54
C ALA A 210 9.30 -9.60 2.00
#